data_AF-A0A6G3MIL7-F1
#
_entry.id   AF-A0A6G3MIL7-F1
#
_cell.length_a   1.000
_cell.length_b   1.000
_cell.length_c   1.000
_cell.angle_alpha   90.00
_cell.angle_beta   90.00
_cell.angle_gamma   90.00
#
_symmetry.space_group_name_H-M   'P 1'
#
loop_
_entity.id
_entity.type
_entity.pdbx_description
1 polymer ?
#
loop_
_entity_poly.entity_id
_entity_poly.type
_entity_poly.pdbx_seq_one_letter_code
_entity_poly.pdbx_strand_id
1 'polypeptide(L)'
;IDVKSINKQKIIWDRFGTYEKISNVLQLIYTSPNCLDLKTLSLIKCQKCWHINVDILVIDDNGNVSDASGLAVRTVLLLLKIPKVNITEVDGFEEIEIDEDPLQACGLSIISLPFLLTVNIIGKNYIYDALPIEEQCADLLISFGVCAETNRIFSIHFDEFGTITIDKLVDISKSVKKIVIRMNSAYTNAMDSETATLPKIQWI
;
A
#
# COMPACT_ATOMS: atom_id res chain seq x y z
N ILE A 1 6.37 9.00 -2.31
CA ILE A 1 5.59 8.37 -1.22
C ILE A 1 6.57 7.68 -0.33
N ASP A 2 6.50 8.01 0.95
CA ASP A 2 7.31 7.37 1.96
C ASP A 2 6.38 6.60 2.90
N VAL A 3 6.60 5.30 3.04
CA VAL A 3 5.92 4.46 4.02
C VAL A 3 6.97 4.16 5.07
N LYS A 4 7.13 5.07 6.04
CA LYS A 4 8.35 5.13 6.88
C LYS A 4 8.14 4.94 8.37
N SER A 5 6.93 4.63 8.82
CA SER A 5 6.72 4.32 10.23
C SER A 5 5.57 3.37 10.46
N ILE A 6 5.90 2.17 10.95
CA ILE A 6 4.98 1.38 11.77
C ILE A 6 5.22 1.82 13.22
N ASN A 7 4.37 2.70 13.76
CA ASN A 7 4.54 3.25 15.10
C ASN A 7 4.10 2.22 16.16
N LYS A 8 4.70 2.27 17.34
CA LYS A 8 4.78 1.14 18.28
C LYS A 8 4.09 1.48 19.60
N GLN A 9 3.10 0.71 20.02
CA GLN A 9 2.75 0.64 21.44
C GLN A 9 3.34 -0.63 22.06
N LYS A 10 3.87 -0.47 23.29
CA LYS A 10 4.59 -1.48 24.09
C LYS A 10 4.02 -2.88 23.88
N ILE A 11 4.91 -3.83 23.58
CA ILE A 11 4.84 -5.30 23.67
C ILE A 11 5.34 -5.87 22.31
N ILE A 12 6.33 -6.77 22.36
CA ILE A 12 7.02 -7.44 21.23
C ILE A 12 8.25 -6.69 20.68
N TRP A 13 9.34 -6.71 21.45
CA TRP A 13 10.68 -6.34 20.93
C TRP A 13 11.25 -7.37 19.93
N ASP A 14 10.69 -8.59 19.88
CA ASP A 14 11.20 -9.69 19.03
C ASP A 14 10.87 -9.56 17.54
N ARG A 15 9.88 -8.74 17.15
CA ARG A 15 9.42 -8.59 15.75
C ARG A 15 9.86 -7.29 15.08
N PHE A 16 10.83 -6.57 15.64
CA PHE A 16 11.26 -5.29 15.04
C PHE A 16 11.77 -5.40 13.61
N GLY A 17 12.55 -6.44 13.30
CA GLY A 17 13.01 -6.67 11.93
C GLY A 17 11.87 -6.96 10.95
N THR A 18 10.76 -7.54 11.43
CA THR A 18 9.60 -7.87 10.59
C THR A 18 8.88 -6.60 10.11
N TYR A 19 8.64 -5.63 10.99
CA TYR A 19 7.93 -4.39 10.61
C TYR A 19 8.77 -3.51 9.67
N GLU A 20 10.09 -3.49 9.85
CA GLU A 20 10.99 -2.82 8.91
C GLU A 20 10.94 -3.47 7.52
N LYS A 21 10.96 -4.81 7.45
CA LYS A 21 10.76 -5.56 6.19
C LYS A 21 9.43 -5.21 5.53
N ILE A 22 8.33 -5.19 6.29
CA ILE A 22 6.99 -4.81 5.77
C ILE A 22 7.02 -3.39 5.21
N SER A 23 7.62 -2.43 5.93
CA SER A 23 7.78 -1.05 5.47
C SER A 23 8.50 -0.97 4.13
N ASN A 24 9.60 -1.73 3.98
CA ASN A 24 10.39 -1.78 2.75
C ASN A 24 9.59 -2.40 1.60
N VAL A 25 8.87 -3.51 1.84
CA VAL A 25 8.04 -4.17 0.82
C VAL A 25 6.90 -3.25 0.36
N LEU A 26 6.20 -2.58 1.29
CA LEU A 26 5.18 -1.60 0.96
C LEU A 26 5.75 -0.45 0.13
N GLN A 27 6.90 0.09 0.53
CA GLN A 27 7.58 1.14 -0.22
C GLN A 27 7.91 0.68 -1.65
N LEU A 28 8.47 -0.52 -1.82
CA LEU A 28 8.82 -1.06 -3.15
C LEU A 28 7.58 -1.27 -4.03
N ILE A 29 6.48 -1.77 -3.46
CA ILE A 29 5.24 -2.03 -4.19
C ILE A 29 4.56 -0.72 -4.63
N TYR A 30 4.40 0.24 -3.72
CA TYR A 30 3.65 1.47 -4.00
C TYR A 30 4.47 2.54 -4.72
N THR A 31 5.80 2.41 -4.76
CA THR A 31 6.67 3.23 -5.62
C THR A 31 6.98 2.59 -6.98
N SER A 32 6.39 1.42 -7.27
CA SER A 32 6.56 0.75 -8.55
C SER A 32 6.12 1.65 -9.72
N PRO A 33 6.82 1.59 -10.88
CA PRO A 33 6.43 2.35 -12.05
C PRO A 33 4.99 2.05 -12.46
N ASN A 34 4.24 3.09 -12.87
CA ASN A 34 2.82 3.02 -13.24
C ASN A 34 1.84 2.77 -12.08
N CYS A 35 2.30 2.87 -10.83
CA CYS A 35 1.41 2.87 -9.68
C CYS A 35 0.62 4.20 -9.59
N LEU A 36 1.36 5.30 -9.53
CA LEU A 36 0.85 6.66 -9.28
C LEU A 36 1.36 7.65 -10.31
N ASP A 37 0.53 8.63 -10.68
CA ASP A 37 0.96 9.75 -11.50
C ASP A 37 1.57 10.86 -10.64
N LEU A 38 2.87 10.74 -10.38
CA LEU A 38 3.63 11.69 -9.57
C LEU A 38 3.71 13.10 -10.17
N LYS A 39 3.37 13.29 -11.46
CA LYS A 39 3.38 14.62 -12.09
C LYS A 39 2.34 15.54 -11.46
N THR A 40 1.21 14.98 -11.05
CA THR A 40 0.13 15.72 -10.39
C THR A 40 0.53 16.27 -9.02
N LEU A 41 1.59 15.72 -8.42
CA LEU A 41 2.13 16.17 -7.14
C LEU A 41 3.15 17.31 -7.29
N SER A 42 3.58 17.63 -8.51
CA SER A 42 4.51 18.74 -8.75
C SER A 42 3.76 20.07 -8.79
N LEU A 43 4.08 20.96 -7.84
CA LEU A 43 3.54 22.31 -7.77
C LEU A 43 4.34 23.25 -8.69
N ILE A 44 5.66 23.26 -8.51
CA ILE A 44 6.62 23.98 -9.34
C ILE A 44 7.67 22.99 -9.79
N LYS A 45 7.79 22.84 -11.11
CA LYS A 45 8.69 21.86 -11.72
C LYS A 45 10.12 22.04 -11.18
N CYS A 46 10.68 20.95 -10.66
CA CYS A 46 12.03 20.89 -10.10
C CYS A 46 12.28 21.78 -8.86
N GLN A 47 11.23 22.34 -8.24
CA GLN A 47 11.38 23.17 -7.03
C GLN A 47 10.47 22.71 -5.88
N LYS A 48 9.16 22.64 -6.13
CA LYS A 48 8.16 22.38 -5.08
C LYS A 48 7.23 21.26 -5.50
N CYS A 49 7.03 20.29 -4.62
CA CYS A 49 6.09 19.19 -4.83
C CYS A 49 5.50 18.72 -3.50
N TRP A 50 4.37 18.02 -3.60
CA TRP A 50 3.78 17.31 -2.49
C TRP A 50 4.63 16.09 -2.13
N HIS A 51 4.90 15.94 -0.82
CA HIS A 51 5.51 14.75 -0.26
C HIS A 51 4.49 14.00 0.60
N ILE A 52 4.04 12.84 0.11
CA ILE A 52 3.05 12.01 0.81
C ILE A 52 3.78 11.02 1.71
N ASN A 53 3.54 11.13 3.02
CA ASN A 53 3.95 10.16 4.03
C ASN A 53 2.74 9.32 4.45
N VAL A 54 2.92 8.01 4.52
CA VAL A 54 1.92 7.09 5.04
C VAL A 54 2.47 6.42 6.28
N ASP A 55 1.83 6.69 7.42
CA ASP A 55 2.16 6.09 8.70
C ASP A 55 1.16 4.99 9.02
N ILE A 56 1.68 3.84 9.45
CA ILE A 56 0.90 2.66 9.81
C ILE A 56 1.05 2.46 11.31
N LEU A 57 -0.02 2.06 11.99
CA LEU A 57 0.02 1.71 13.41
C LEU A 57 -0.59 0.33 13.56
N VAL A 58 0.25 -0.65 13.90
CA VAL A 58 -0.21 -2.02 14.18
C VAL A 58 -0.68 -2.07 15.62
N ILE A 59 -1.97 -2.31 15.82
CA ILE A 59 -2.60 -2.37 17.15
C ILE A 59 -2.56 -3.80 17.69
N ASP A 60 -2.92 -4.76 16.84
CA ASP A 60 -2.90 -6.19 17.14
C ASP A 60 -2.28 -6.93 15.97
N ASP A 61 -1.48 -7.94 16.28
CA ASP A 61 -0.70 -8.71 15.32
C ASP A 61 -0.94 -10.20 15.58
N ASN A 62 -1.94 -10.73 14.88
CA ASN A 62 -2.28 -12.14 14.85
C ASN A 62 -1.96 -12.78 13.48
N GLY A 63 -0.88 -12.34 12.84
CA GLY A 63 -0.42 -12.84 11.54
C GLY A 63 -0.90 -11.98 10.36
N ASN A 64 -0.25 -12.17 9.21
CA ASN A 64 -0.56 -11.52 7.93
C ASN A 64 -0.64 -9.97 7.98
N VAL A 65 0.19 -9.35 8.82
CA VAL A 65 0.24 -7.88 8.97
C VAL A 65 0.60 -7.19 7.64
N SER A 66 1.39 -7.86 6.80
CA SER A 66 1.82 -7.32 5.50
C SER A 66 0.62 -7.04 4.58
N ASP A 67 -0.27 -8.01 4.39
CA ASP A 67 -1.44 -7.86 3.51
C ASP A 67 -2.43 -6.85 4.08
N ALA A 68 -2.66 -6.89 5.40
CA ALA A 68 -3.51 -5.92 6.08
C ALA A 68 -2.99 -4.49 5.93
N SER A 69 -1.68 -4.30 6.08
CA SER A 69 -1.01 -3.01 5.88
C SER A 69 -1.10 -2.55 4.43
N GLY A 70 -0.91 -3.45 3.47
CA GLY A 70 -1.07 -3.13 2.05
C GLY A 70 -2.50 -2.72 1.71
N LEU A 71 -3.49 -3.41 2.25
CA LEU A 71 -4.89 -3.03 2.07
C LEU A 71 -5.19 -1.64 2.67
N ALA A 72 -4.64 -1.35 3.86
CA ALA A 72 -4.79 -0.04 4.50
C ALA A 72 -4.14 1.07 3.65
N VAL A 73 -2.90 0.88 3.19
CA VAL A 73 -2.21 1.85 2.31
C VAL A 73 -2.98 2.06 1.02
N ARG A 74 -3.47 0.98 0.38
CA ARG A 74 -4.31 1.06 -0.82
C ARG A 74 -5.54 1.94 -0.58
N THR A 75 -6.24 1.69 0.52
CA THR A 75 -7.47 2.39 0.90
C THR A 75 -7.20 3.88 1.14
N VAL A 76 -6.17 4.20 1.94
CA VAL A 76 -5.79 5.58 2.23
C VAL A 76 -5.43 6.34 0.96
N LEU A 77 -4.66 5.74 0.03
CA LEU A 77 -4.29 6.39 -1.22
C LEU A 77 -5.49 6.67 -2.14
N LEU A 78 -6.51 5.79 -2.13
CA LEU A 78 -7.75 5.99 -2.89
C LEU A 78 -8.64 7.09 -2.31
N LEU A 79 -8.68 7.21 -0.98
CA LEU A 79 -9.49 8.20 -0.27
C LEU A 79 -8.79 9.54 -0.08
N LEU A 80 -7.45 9.59 -0.24
CA LEU A 80 -6.65 10.78 -0.02
C LEU A 80 -7.13 11.96 -0.86
N LYS A 81 -7.38 13.09 -0.19
CA LYS A 81 -7.66 14.39 -0.80
C LYS A 81 -6.49 15.33 -0.56
N ILE A 82 -5.97 15.87 -1.64
CA ILE A 82 -4.85 16.81 -1.65
C ILE A 82 -5.46 18.21 -1.79
N PRO A 83 -5.20 19.13 -0.85
CA PRO A 83 -5.74 20.48 -0.92
C PRO A 83 -5.18 21.20 -2.14
N LYS A 84 -5.98 22.10 -2.69
CA LYS A 84 -5.55 22.95 -3.79
C LYS A 84 -4.52 23.96 -3.27
N VAL A 85 -3.53 24.28 -4.09
CA VAL A 85 -2.50 25.26 -3.76
C VAL A 85 -2.51 26.32 -4.84
N ASN A 86 -2.62 27.58 -4.42
CA ASN A 86 -2.45 28.74 -5.28
C ASN A 86 -1.04 29.28 -5.08
N ILE A 87 -0.35 29.56 -6.18
CA ILE A 87 1.01 30.08 -6.16
C ILE A 87 0.96 31.43 -6.85
N THR A 88 1.34 32.46 -6.12
CA THR A 88 1.43 33.83 -6.60
C THR A 88 2.87 34.32 -6.50
N GLU A 89 3.24 35.25 -7.37
CA GLU A 89 4.54 35.90 -7.32
C GLU A 89 4.33 37.35 -6.85
N VAL A 90 4.91 37.69 -5.70
CA VAL A 90 4.83 39.03 -5.10
C VAL A 90 6.25 39.51 -4.83
N ASP A 91 6.63 40.63 -5.43
CA ASP A 91 7.96 41.25 -5.30
C ASP A 91 9.14 40.31 -5.65
N GLY A 92 8.93 39.37 -6.58
CA GLY A 92 9.94 38.38 -6.99
C GLY A 92 10.09 37.20 -6.01
N PHE A 93 9.20 37.09 -5.03
CA PHE A 93 9.09 35.94 -4.13
C PHE A 93 7.82 35.14 -4.43
N GLU A 94 7.94 33.82 -4.39
CA GLU A 94 6.81 32.91 -4.54
C GLU A 94 6.08 32.76 -3.20
N GLU A 95 4.84 33.18 -3.15
CA GLU A 95 3.92 32.96 -2.03
C GLU A 95 3.06 31.71 -2.32
N ILE A 96 2.91 30.85 -1.32
CA ILE A 96 2.14 29.61 -1.40
C ILE A 96 0.94 29.75 -0.49
N GLU A 97 -0.24 29.76 -1.07
CA GLU A 97 -1.50 29.76 -0.35
C GLU A 97 -2.18 28.40 -0.51
N ILE A 98 -2.52 27.77 0.61
CA ILE A 98 -3.24 26.50 0.63
C ILE A 98 -4.73 26.83 0.74
N ASP A 99 -5.53 26.28 -0.17
CA ASP A 99 -6.97 26.43 -0.15
C ASP A 99 -7.56 25.61 1.00
N GLU A 100 -8.23 26.28 1.93
CA GLU A 100 -8.86 25.66 3.09
C GLU A 100 -10.22 25.04 2.76
N ASP A 101 -10.82 25.34 1.59
CA ASP A 101 -12.09 24.74 1.19
C ASP A 101 -11.90 23.26 0.81
N PRO A 102 -12.46 22.31 1.59
CA PRO A 102 -12.32 20.88 1.30
C PRO A 102 -12.95 20.49 -0.04
N LEU A 103 -13.87 21.29 -0.58
CA LEU A 103 -14.49 21.05 -1.88
C LEU A 103 -13.52 21.30 -3.05
N GLN A 104 -12.46 22.08 -2.83
CA GLN A 104 -11.40 22.31 -3.82
C GLN A 104 -10.33 21.22 -3.81
N ALA A 105 -10.34 20.34 -2.80
CA ALA A 105 -9.36 19.28 -2.67
C ALA A 105 -9.54 18.20 -3.76
N CYS A 106 -8.43 17.83 -4.39
CA CYS A 106 -8.40 16.87 -5.49
C CYS A 106 -7.95 15.50 -5.00
N GLY A 107 -8.50 14.42 -5.57
CA GLY A 107 -8.01 13.07 -5.29
C GLY A 107 -6.59 12.86 -5.82
N LEU A 108 -5.87 11.90 -5.25
CA LEU A 108 -4.60 11.45 -5.82
C LEU A 108 -4.82 10.88 -7.24
N SER A 109 -3.98 11.27 -8.19
CA SER A 109 -4.03 10.71 -9.54
C SER A 109 -3.41 9.31 -9.56
N ILE A 110 -4.28 8.31 -9.61
CA ILE A 110 -3.92 6.88 -9.57
C ILE A 110 -3.98 6.31 -10.98
N ILE A 111 -2.88 5.71 -11.43
CA ILE A 111 -2.84 4.99 -12.72
C ILE A 111 -3.35 3.56 -12.50
N SER A 112 -2.73 2.87 -11.54
CA SER A 112 -3.15 1.53 -11.14
C SER A 112 -2.53 1.20 -9.80
N LEU A 113 -3.34 0.88 -8.82
CA LEU A 113 -2.84 0.63 -7.47
C LEU A 113 -2.75 -0.90 -7.29
N PRO A 114 -1.65 -1.48 -6.78
CA PRO A 114 -1.57 -2.90 -6.51
C PRO A 114 -2.24 -3.29 -5.18
N PHE A 115 -2.68 -4.54 -5.10
CA PHE A 115 -2.88 -5.28 -3.85
C PHE A 115 -1.57 -5.94 -3.46
N LEU A 116 -1.24 -5.90 -2.18
CA LEU A 116 -0.19 -6.71 -1.59
C LEU A 116 -0.80 -8.03 -1.11
N LEU A 117 -0.21 -9.14 -1.54
CA LEU A 117 -0.57 -10.48 -1.10
C LEU A 117 0.69 -11.28 -0.77
N THR A 118 0.70 -11.90 0.40
CA THR A 118 1.80 -12.74 0.87
C THR A 118 1.51 -14.22 0.70
N VAL A 119 2.58 -14.98 0.45
CA VAL A 119 2.54 -16.43 0.31
C VAL A 119 3.67 -17.03 1.13
N ASN A 120 3.30 -17.84 2.12
CA ASN A 120 4.24 -18.55 2.98
C ASN A 120 4.48 -19.95 2.42
N ILE A 121 5.73 -20.27 2.13
CA ILE A 121 6.14 -21.61 1.70
C ILE A 121 6.52 -22.42 2.94
N ILE A 122 5.86 -23.55 3.13
CA ILE A 122 6.16 -24.49 4.22
C ILE A 122 6.45 -25.86 3.61
N GLY A 123 7.72 -26.24 3.57
CA GLY A 123 8.22 -27.41 2.88
C GLY A 123 7.76 -27.45 1.42
N LYS A 124 6.94 -28.45 1.08
CA LYS A 124 6.42 -28.64 -0.29
C LYS A 124 5.15 -27.83 -0.58
N ASN A 125 4.47 -27.33 0.44
CA ASN A 125 3.20 -26.63 0.29
C ASN A 125 3.39 -25.10 0.29
N TYR A 126 2.30 -24.37 0.09
CA TYR A 126 2.23 -22.93 0.28
C TYR A 126 0.87 -22.57 0.84
N ILE A 127 0.83 -21.54 1.67
CA ILE A 127 -0.38 -21.04 2.31
C ILE A 127 -0.46 -19.52 2.13
N TYR A 128 -1.67 -19.00 2.27
CA TYR A 128 -1.98 -17.58 2.31
C TYR A 128 -2.60 -17.29 3.68
N ASP A 129 -2.57 -16.03 4.12
CA ASP A 129 -3.17 -15.60 5.38
C ASP A 129 -2.67 -16.43 6.58
N ALA A 130 -1.34 -16.53 6.67
CA ALA A 130 -0.67 -17.36 7.67
C ALA A 130 -0.83 -16.80 9.09
N LEU A 131 -1.15 -17.68 10.03
CA LEU A 131 -1.12 -17.38 11.47
C LEU A 131 0.33 -17.19 11.97
N PRO A 132 0.57 -16.56 13.14
CA PRO A 132 1.93 -16.28 13.61
C PRO A 132 2.81 -17.53 13.73
N ILE A 133 2.22 -18.67 14.13
CA ILE A 133 2.92 -19.96 14.22
C ILE A 133 3.28 -20.49 12.83
N GLU A 134 2.42 -20.29 11.84
CA GLU A 134 2.64 -20.73 10.47
C GLU A 134 3.69 -19.83 9.77
N GLU A 135 3.70 -18.53 10.06
CA GLU A 135 4.75 -17.60 9.63
C GLU A 135 6.12 -18.03 10.16
N GLN A 136 6.21 -18.43 11.44
CA GLN A 136 7.45 -18.92 12.05
C GLN A 136 7.93 -20.25 11.46
N CYS A 137 7.01 -21.06 10.91
CA CYS A 137 7.35 -22.33 10.26
C CYS A 137 7.63 -22.18 8.76
N ALA A 138 7.52 -20.97 8.20
CA ALA A 138 7.72 -20.73 6.78
C ALA A 138 9.21 -20.73 6.42
N ASP A 139 9.56 -21.48 5.38
CA ASP A 139 10.91 -21.51 4.80
C ASP A 139 11.18 -20.27 3.94
N LEU A 140 10.14 -19.74 3.28
CA LEU A 140 10.20 -18.62 2.36
C LEU A 140 8.90 -17.82 2.42
N LEU A 141 9.01 -16.50 2.49
CA LEU A 141 7.90 -15.57 2.35
C LEU A 141 8.01 -14.88 0.98
N ILE A 142 6.93 -14.90 0.20
CA ILE A 142 6.88 -14.23 -1.09
C ILE A 142 5.77 -13.18 -1.06
N SER A 143 6.14 -11.92 -1.29
CA SER A 143 5.21 -10.80 -1.36
C SER A 143 4.95 -10.41 -2.82
N PHE A 144 3.69 -10.38 -3.23
CA PHE A 144 3.27 -10.02 -4.58
C PHE A 144 2.54 -8.67 -4.59
N GLY A 145 2.98 -7.75 -5.45
CA GLY A 145 2.20 -6.57 -5.81
C GLY A 145 1.40 -6.84 -7.07
N VAL A 146 0.07 -6.89 -7.00
CA VAL A 146 -0.80 -7.30 -8.11
C VAL A 146 -1.89 -6.27 -8.38
N CYS A 147 -1.97 -5.80 -9.62
CA CYS A 147 -3.02 -4.90 -10.07
C CYS A 147 -4.24 -5.73 -10.49
N ALA A 148 -5.37 -5.54 -9.81
CA ALA A 148 -6.61 -6.28 -10.08
C ALA A 148 -7.23 -5.89 -11.43
N GLU A 149 -7.14 -4.61 -11.77
CA GLU A 149 -7.73 -3.99 -12.95
C GLU A 149 -7.05 -4.46 -14.23
N THR A 150 -5.72 -4.62 -14.20
CA THR A 150 -4.94 -5.12 -15.35
C THR A 150 -4.62 -6.60 -15.27
N ASN A 151 -4.88 -7.25 -14.13
CA ASN A 151 -4.51 -8.64 -13.83
C ASN A 151 -3.00 -8.92 -14.04
N ARG A 152 -2.16 -7.93 -13.75
CA ARG A 152 -0.70 -7.98 -13.88
C ARG A 152 -0.04 -7.97 -12.51
N ILE A 153 1.07 -8.70 -12.41
CA ILE A 153 1.96 -8.66 -11.25
C ILE A 153 2.97 -7.55 -11.54
N PHE A 154 3.05 -6.57 -10.65
CA PHE A 154 3.94 -5.41 -10.75
C PHE A 154 5.29 -5.71 -10.11
N SER A 155 5.28 -6.42 -8.99
CA SER A 155 6.49 -6.80 -8.30
C SER A 155 6.31 -8.13 -7.56
N ILE A 156 7.44 -8.81 -7.35
CA ILE A 156 7.57 -10.02 -6.55
C ILE A 156 8.80 -9.80 -5.67
N HIS A 157 8.62 -9.93 -4.36
CA HIS A 157 9.68 -9.80 -3.38
C HIS A 157 9.81 -11.12 -2.62
N PHE A 158 11.05 -11.58 -2.46
CA PHE A 158 11.38 -12.79 -1.74
C PHE A 158 12.05 -12.39 -0.44
N ASP A 159 11.45 -12.82 0.67
CA ASP A 159 11.97 -12.64 2.01
C ASP A 159 12.26 -14.02 2.62
N GLU A 160 13.27 -14.11 3.47
CA GLU A 160 13.82 -15.35 4.06
C GLU A 160 14.70 -16.20 3.12
N PHE A 161 15.40 -17.19 3.69
CA PHE A 161 16.48 -17.94 3.04
C PHE A 161 16.04 -19.24 2.35
N GLY A 162 14.76 -19.38 2.01
CA GLY A 162 14.22 -20.58 1.37
C GLY A 162 14.44 -20.64 -0.14
N THR A 163 14.11 -21.79 -0.72
CA THR A 163 14.20 -22.02 -2.17
C THR A 163 12.85 -22.37 -2.76
N ILE A 164 12.62 -21.99 -4.00
CA ILE A 164 11.40 -22.32 -4.74
C ILE A 164 11.74 -22.71 -6.18
N THR A 165 11.03 -23.71 -6.70
CA THR A 165 11.14 -24.09 -8.11
C THR A 165 10.35 -23.13 -8.99
N ILE A 166 10.82 -22.90 -10.22
CA ILE A 166 10.17 -21.98 -11.16
C ILE A 166 8.73 -22.42 -11.46
N ASP A 167 8.49 -23.72 -11.63
CA ASP A 167 7.14 -24.24 -11.89
C ASP A 167 6.17 -23.90 -10.75
N LYS A 168 6.62 -24.07 -9.51
CA LYS A 168 5.83 -23.72 -8.32
C LYS A 168 5.57 -22.21 -8.24
N LEU A 169 6.57 -21.38 -8.56
CA LEU A 169 6.40 -19.93 -8.62
C LEU A 169 5.39 -19.50 -9.69
N VAL A 170 5.41 -20.14 -10.86
CA VAL A 170 4.45 -19.88 -11.94
C VAL A 170 3.03 -20.27 -11.51
N ASP A 171 2.87 -21.39 -10.81
CA ASP A 171 1.56 -21.82 -10.31
C ASP A 171 1.04 -20.94 -9.19
N ILE A 172 1.89 -20.51 -8.26
CA ILE A 172 1.56 -19.50 -7.25
C ILE A 172 1.14 -18.20 -7.93
N SER A 173 1.88 -17.74 -8.94
CA SER A 173 1.56 -16.51 -9.67
C SER A 173 0.17 -16.55 -10.32
N LYS A 174 -0.24 -17.71 -10.86
CA LYS A 174 -1.61 -17.90 -11.39
C LYS A 174 -2.65 -17.89 -10.27
N SER A 175 -2.35 -18.49 -9.12
CA SER A 175 -3.24 -18.54 -7.96
C SER A 175 -3.47 -17.15 -7.37
N VAL A 176 -2.39 -16.43 -7.09
CA VAL A 176 -2.35 -15.05 -6.58
C VAL A 176 -3.23 -14.13 -7.42
N LYS A 177 -3.10 -14.17 -8.76
CA LYS A 177 -3.94 -13.38 -9.66
C LYS A 177 -5.44 -13.63 -9.47
N LYS A 178 -5.84 -14.90 -9.32
CA LYS A 178 -7.24 -15.28 -9.08
C LYS A 178 -7.74 -14.80 -7.73
N ILE A 179 -6.90 -14.89 -6.69
CA ILE A 179 -7.22 -14.41 -5.34
C ILE A 179 -7.44 -12.90 -5.36
N VAL A 180 -6.53 -12.13 -5.98
CA VAL A 180 -6.64 -10.67 -6.04
C VAL A 180 -7.90 -10.21 -6.78
N ILE A 181 -8.33 -10.90 -7.85
CA ILE A 181 -9.60 -10.59 -8.52
C ILE A 181 -10.78 -10.75 -7.54
N ARG A 182 -10.80 -11.84 -6.75
CA ARG A 182 -11.85 -12.08 -5.75
C ARG A 182 -11.80 -11.05 -4.63
N MET A 183 -10.61 -10.73 -4.13
CA MET A 183 -10.41 -9.69 -3.12
C MET A 183 -10.90 -8.34 -3.62
N ASN A 184 -10.61 -7.99 -4.88
CA ASN A 184 -11.06 -6.72 -5.44
C ASN A 184 -12.58 -6.62 -5.50
N SER A 185 -13.28 -7.70 -5.88
CA SER A 185 -14.75 -7.72 -5.84
C SER A 185 -15.30 -7.50 -4.43
N ALA A 186 -14.75 -8.17 -3.42
CA ALA A 186 -15.16 -7.97 -2.03
C ALA A 186 -14.82 -6.57 -1.50
N TYR A 187 -13.63 -6.07 -1.84
CA TYR A 187 -13.14 -4.76 -1.45
C TYR A 187 -14.00 -3.63 -2.03
N THR A 188 -14.33 -3.67 -3.32
CA THR A 188 -15.19 -2.66 -3.94
C THR A 188 -16.57 -2.64 -3.30
N ASN A 189 -17.17 -3.80 -3.03
CA ASN A 189 -18.46 -3.86 -2.34
C ASN A 189 -18.41 -3.24 -0.93
N ALA A 190 -17.34 -3.50 -0.18
CA ALA A 190 -17.14 -2.90 1.14
C ALA A 190 -16.95 -1.38 1.04
N MET A 191 -16.11 -0.92 0.12
CA MET A 191 -15.84 0.51 -0.10
C MET A 191 -17.09 1.28 -0.53
N ASP A 192 -17.93 0.70 -1.40
CA ASP A 192 -19.18 1.31 -1.84
C ASP A 192 -20.17 1.45 -0.67
N SER A 193 -20.20 0.46 0.22
CA SER A 193 -21.04 0.50 1.44
C SER A 193 -20.56 1.53 2.46
N GLU A 194 -19.24 1.69 2.63
CA GLU A 194 -18.66 2.71 3.49
C GLU A 194 -18.84 4.12 2.92
N THR A 195 -18.60 4.31 1.62
CA THR A 195 -18.79 5.61 0.96
C THR A 195 -20.24 6.08 1.03
N ALA A 196 -21.20 5.15 1.04
CA ALA A 196 -22.62 5.45 1.21
C ALA A 196 -23.01 5.83 2.65
N THR A 197 -22.22 5.42 3.65
CA THR A 197 -22.51 5.62 5.08
C THR A 197 -21.69 6.73 5.72
N LEU A 198 -20.52 7.06 5.16
CA LEU A 198 -19.73 8.21 5.57
C LEU A 198 -20.59 9.47 5.41
N PRO A 199 -20.69 10.32 6.46
CA PRO A 199 -21.22 11.66 6.25
C PRO A 199 -20.39 12.30 5.13
N LYS A 200 -21.00 13.15 4.30
CA LYS A 200 -20.23 14.07 3.45
C LYS A 200 -19.52 15.04 4.40
N ILE A 201 -18.42 14.58 5.00
CA ILE A 201 -17.66 15.35 5.97
C ILE A 201 -17.02 16.49 5.19
N GLN A 202 -17.57 17.69 5.38
CA GLN A 202 -16.83 18.93 5.23
C GLN A 202 -15.77 18.89 6.32
N TRP A 203 -14.51 18.71 5.93
CA TRP A 203 -13.40 18.85 6.85
C TRP A 203 -13.40 20.30 7.35
N ILE A 204 -13.55 20.50 8.66
CA ILE A 204 -13.45 21.82 9.32
C ILE A 204 -11.99 22.18 9.46
#